data_AF-A0A0Q0W341-F1
#
_entry.id   AF-A0A0Q0W341-F1
#
_cell.length_a   1.000
_cell.length_b   1.000
_cell.length_c   1.000
_cell.angle_alpha   90.00
_cell.angle_beta   90.00
_cell.angle_gamma   90.00
#
_symmetry.space_group_name_H-M   'P 1'
#
loop_
_entity.id
_entity.type
_entity.pdbx_description
1 polymer ?
#
loop_
_entity_poly.entity_id
_entity_poly.type
_entity_poly.pdbx_seq_one_letter_code
_entity_poly.pdbx_strand_id
1 'polypeptide(L)' 'MEMHELEIIIESDGNTIIHVKGAKGSECLDITGALEERLGTVTDRTFTADYYAQPDHVQNRETLAEKNGQGSRD' A
#
# COMPACT_ATOMS: atom_id res chain seq x y z
N MET A 1 -3.73 3.15 16.51
CA MET A 1 -2.48 3.08 15.74
C MET A 1 -2.49 1.74 15.07
N GLU A 2 -2.51 1.72 13.73
CA GLU A 2 -2.22 0.49 12.99
C GLU A 2 -0.74 0.17 13.23
N MET A 3 -0.42 -1.10 13.47
CA MET A 3 0.94 -1.56 13.75
C MET A 3 1.36 -2.53 12.67
N HIS A 4 2.45 -2.20 11.99
CA HIS A 4 3.03 -3.03 10.96
C HIS A 4 4.26 -3.77 11.49
N GLU A 5 4.35 -5.06 11.20
CA GLU A 5 5.50 -5.89 11.53
C GLU A 5 6.20 -6.28 10.24
N LEU A 6 7.52 -6.12 10.23
CA LEU A 6 8.38 -6.52 9.14
C LEU A 6 9.34 -7.60 9.61
N GLU A 7 9.21 -8.80 9.05
CA GLU A 7 10.14 -9.91 9.28
C GLU A 7 11.03 -10.07 8.06
N ILE A 8 12.34 -10.01 8.27
CA ILE A 8 13.35 -10.14 7.22
C ILE A 8 14.20 -11.37 7.52
N ILE A 9 14.21 -12.31 6.59
CA ILE A 9 14.99 -13.54 6.66
C ILE A 9 16.07 -13.46 5.59
N ILE A 10 17.33 -13.55 5.99
CA ILE A 10 18.47 -13.61 5.07
C ILE A 10 18.99 -15.05 5.08
N GLU A 11 18.83 -15.73 3.95
CA GLU A 11 19.30 -17.10 3.76
C GLU A 11 20.83 -17.15 3.61
N SER A 12 21.40 -18.35 3.75
CA SER A 12 22.86 -18.54 3.69
C SER A 12 23.49 -18.19 2.34
N ASP A 13 22.70 -18.15 1.27
CA ASP A 13 23.12 -17.77 -0.08
C ASP A 13 22.92 -16.27 -0.37
N GLY A 14 22.41 -15.50 0.60
CA GLY A 14 22.13 -14.08 0.46
C GLY A 14 20.73 -13.75 -0.07
N ASN A 15 19.90 -14.75 -0.39
CA ASN A 15 18.51 -14.50 -0.71
C ASN A 15 17.80 -13.87 0.50
N THR A 16 17.01 -12.84 0.24
CA THR A 16 16.29 -12.11 1.28
C THR A 16 14.79 -12.30 1.09
N ILE A 17 14.14 -12.82 2.12
CA ILE A 17 12.68 -13.00 2.17
C ILE A 17 12.11 -11.94 3.11
N ILE A 18 11.09 -11.22 2.67
CA ILE A 18 10.43 -10.15 3.43
C ILE A 18 8.97 -10.53 3.66
N HIS A 19 8.55 -10.62 4.92
CA HIS A 19 7.15 -10.75 5.29
C HIS A 19 6.65 -9.45 5.90
N VAL A 20 5.49 -8.99 5.42
CA VAL A 20 4.77 -7.83 5.94
C VAL A 20 3.50 -8.33 6.61
N LYS A 21 3.24 -7.91 7.86
CA LYS A 21 1.99 -8.19 8.57
C LYS A 21 1.28 -6.90 8.98
N GLY A 22 -0.04 -6.92 8.94
CA GLY A 22 -0.86 -5.79 9.38
C GLY A 22 -0.96 -4.63 8.36
N ALA A 23 -0.47 -4.81 7.14
CA ALA A 23 -0.56 -3.82 6.07
C ALA A 23 -1.74 -4.14 5.15
N LYS A 24 -2.73 -3.25 5.08
CA LYS A 24 -3.97 -3.45 4.31
C LYS A 24 -3.83 -2.92 2.89
N GLY A 25 -4.41 -3.62 1.92
CA GLY A 25 -4.37 -3.16 0.53
C GLY A 25 -2.95 -3.12 -0.03
N SER A 26 -2.65 -2.11 -0.84
CA SER A 26 -1.33 -1.92 -1.46
C SER A 26 -0.26 -1.39 -0.50
N GLU A 27 -0.58 -1.09 0.76
CA GLU A 27 0.37 -0.52 1.73
C GLU A 27 1.62 -1.38 1.91
N CYS A 28 1.49 -2.72 1.81
CA CYS A 28 2.64 -3.62 1.90
C CYS A 28 3.69 -3.34 0.81
N LEU A 29 3.27 -2.88 -0.37
CA LEU A 29 4.16 -2.56 -1.48
C LEU A 29 4.92 -1.26 -1.24
N ASP A 30 4.28 -0.29 -0.59
CA ASP A 30 4.91 0.98 -0.21
C ASP A 30 5.96 0.75 0.88
N ILE A 31 5.67 -0.16 1.81
CA ILE A 31 6.59 -0.58 2.87
C ILE A 31 7.83 -1.28 2.29
N THR A 32 7.66 -2.22 1.35
CA THR A 32 8.79 -2.99 0.81
C THR A 32 9.54 -2.28 -0.31
N GLY A 33 8.96 -1.29 -0.99
CA GLY A 33 9.54 -0.69 -2.20
C GLY A 33 10.98 -0.18 -2.04
N ALA A 34 11.26 0.53 -0.95
CA ALA A 34 12.62 1.04 -0.70
C ALA A 34 13.63 -0.09 -0.40
N LEU A 35 13.18 -1.20 0.20
CA LEU A 35 14.02 -2.36 0.46
C LEU A 35 14.29 -3.13 -0.84
N GLU A 36 13.26 -3.35 -1.65
CA GLU A 36 13.38 -4.01 -2.95
C GLU A 36 14.39 -3.26 -3.84
N GLU A 37 14.29 -1.93 -3.95
CA GLU A 37 15.22 -1.11 -4.74
C GLU A 37 16.69 -1.24 -4.28
N ARG A 38 16.93 -1.47 -2.99
CA ARG A 38 18.27 -1.59 -2.41
C ARG A 38 18.82 -3.01 -2.49
N LEU A 39 17.95 -4.02 -2.35
CA LEU A 39 18.33 -5.43 -2.29
C LEU A 39 18.45 -6.06 -3.68
N GLY A 40 17.66 -5.60 -4.66
CA GLY A 40 17.74 -6.04 -6.05
C GLY A 40 16.40 -6.39 -6.67
N THR A 41 16.36 -7.46 -7.46
CA THR A 41 15.16 -7.85 -8.21
C THR A 41 14.28 -8.78 -7.39
N VAL A 42 12.99 -8.49 -7.32
CA VAL A 42 11.98 -9.39 -6.74
C VAL A 42 11.79 -10.62 -7.65
N THR A 43 12.08 -11.81 -7.12
CA THR A 43 11.97 -13.07 -7.85
C THR A 43 10.61 -13.75 -7.67
N ASP A 44 9.98 -13.57 -6.51
CA ASP A 44 8.65 -14.08 -6.20
C ASP A 44 7.86 -13.09 -5.33
N ARG A 45 6.53 -13.10 -5.45
CA ARG A 45 5.64 -12.29 -4.63
C ARG A 45 4.33 -13.03 -4.39
N THR A 46 3.99 -13.19 -3.11
CA THR A 46 2.73 -13.79 -2.67
C THR A 46 2.00 -12.84 -1.73
N PHE A 47 0.71 -12.60 -1.99
CA PHE A 47 -0.13 -11.71 -1.17
C PHE A 47 -0.88 -12.49 -0.09
N THR A 48 -0.97 -11.91 1.11
CA THR A 48 -1.75 -12.45 2.22
C THR A 48 -3.19 -11.89 2.20
N ALA A 49 -4.04 -12.37 3.12
CA ALA A 49 -5.39 -11.85 3.27
C ALA A 49 -5.43 -10.33 3.53
N ASP A 50 -4.42 -9.78 4.22
CA ASP A 50 -4.32 -8.35 4.54
C ASP A 50 -4.26 -7.48 3.28
N TYR A 51 -3.57 -7.94 2.23
CA TYR A 51 -3.53 -7.24 0.94
C TYR A 51 -4.91 -7.08 0.29
N TYR A 52 -5.82 -8.03 0.52
CA TYR A 52 -7.17 -7.99 -0.02
C TYR A 52 -8.16 -7.29 0.93
N ALA A 53 -7.73 -6.93 2.14
CA ALA A 53 -8.54 -6.15 3.06
C ALA A 53 -8.67 -4.71 2.56
N GLN A 54 -9.82 -4.10 2.83
CA GLN A 54 -10.05 -2.70 2.49
C GLN A 54 -9.20 -1.81 3.41
N PRO A 55 -8.43 -0.85 2.87
CA PRO A 55 -7.76 0.15 3.69
C PRO A 55 -8.81 0.96 4.46
N ASP A 56 -8.51 1.32 5.71
CA ASP A 56 -9.54 1.85 6.61
C ASP A 56 -10.17 3.15 6.12
N HIS A 57 -9.49 3.99 5.31
CA HIS A 57 -10.11 5.16 4.69
C HIS A 57 -9.39 5.59 3.39
N VAL A 58 -10.08 5.59 2.25
CA VAL A 58 -9.71 6.39 1.08
C VAL A 58 -10.39 7.76 1.21
N GLN A 59 -9.79 8.67 1.98
CA GLN A 59 -10.26 10.05 2.06
C GLN A 59 -9.50 10.91 1.04
N ASN A 60 -9.78 10.75 -0.25
CA ASN A 60 -9.69 11.89 -1.16
C ASN A 60 -10.64 11.76 -2.34
N ARG A 61 -11.91 12.10 -2.09
CA ARG A 61 -12.83 12.53 -3.14
C ARG A 61 -12.92 14.04 -3.05
N GLU A 62 -11.88 14.75 -3.50
CA GLU A 62 -12.02 16.17 -3.87
C GLU A 62 -13.07 16.23 -4.98
N THR A 63 -14.30 16.44 -4.51
CA THR A 63 -15.50 16.95 -5.18
C THR A 63 -15.51 16.93 -6.70
N LEU A 64 -16.34 16.03 -7.23
CA LEU A 64 -16.97 16.16 -8.52
C LEU A 64 -17.58 17.56 -8.69
N ALA A 65 -17.42 18.09 -9.90
CA ALA A 65 -17.97 19.35 -10.37
C ALA A 65 -19.47 19.51 -10.10
N GLU A 66 -19.87 20.45 -9.25
CA GLU A 66 -21.25 20.97 -9.18
C GLU A 66 -21.26 22.45 -8.80
N LYS A 67 -21.07 23.35 -9.77
CA LYS A 67 -21.78 24.64 -9.86
C LYS A 67 -22.00 25.02 -11.32
N ASN A 68 -22.84 24.24 -12.01
CA ASN A 68 -23.59 24.76 -13.15
C ASN A 68 -24.91 25.34 -12.63
N GLY A 69 -25.17 26.62 -12.94
CA GLY A 69 -26.53 27.16 -13.05
C GLY A 69 -27.13 27.81 -11.80
N GLN A 70 -26.91 29.12 -11.65
CA GLN A 70 -27.91 30.00 -11.05
C GLN A 70 -28.00 31.27 -11.89
N GLY A 71 -28.93 31.25 -12.86
CA GLY A 71 -29.58 32.47 -13.27
C GLY A 71 -30.47 32.96 -12.13
N SER A 72 -30.31 34.22 -11.74
CA SER A 72 -31.38 34.97 -11.09
C SER A 72 -31.38 36.36 -11.71
N ARG A 73 -32.55 36.72 -12.23
CA ARG A 73 -32.95 38.07 -12.60
C ARG A 73 -32.78 39.00 -11.39
N ASP A 74 -32.18 40.16 -11.61
CA ASP A 74 -32.78 41.48 -11.37
C ASP A 74 -31.95 42.56 -12.08
#